data_AF-A0A1C5XKQ5-F1
#
_entry.id   AF-A0A1C5XKQ5-F1
#
_cell.length_a   1.000
_cell.length_b   1.000
_cell.length_c   1.000
_cell.angle_alpha   90.00
_cell.angle_beta   90.00
_cell.angle_gamma   90.00
#
_symmetry.space_group_name_H-M   'P 1'
#
loop_
_entity.id
_entity.type
_entity.pdbx_description
1 polymer ?
#
loop_
_entity_poly.entity_id
_entity_poly.type
_entity_poly.pdbx_seq_one_letter_code
_entity_poly.pdbx_strand_id
1 'polypeptide(L)'
;MIAAVILAAAAAVFFFQVKNRTSGTVYAIVEQDSKELMRLPLSEPGEYRISDGDSYNVIEITEGGVRMKEADCPDQICVSRGLIRKSGQSIVCLPHRLVIRLEQLGDQELDAVAE
;
A
#
# COMPACT_ATOMS: atom_id res chain seq x y z
N MET A 1 -47.46 5.50 9.97
CA MET A 1 -47.09 4.45 8.99
C MET A 1 -46.11 4.98 7.95
N ILE A 2 -46.46 5.98 7.13
CA ILE A 2 -45.60 6.50 6.04
C ILE A 2 -44.27 7.09 6.53
N ALA A 3 -44.28 7.89 7.60
CA ALA A 3 -43.05 8.49 8.15
C ALA A 3 -42.03 7.47 8.67
N ALA A 4 -42.50 6.35 9.25
CA ALA A 4 -41.62 5.28 9.74
C ALA A 4 -40.96 4.52 8.59
N VAL A 5 -41.67 4.34 7.47
CA VAL A 5 -41.14 3.71 6.26
C VAL A 5 -40.07 4.58 5.61
N ILE A 6 -40.26 5.90 5.56
CA ILE A 6 -39.28 6.84 5.02
C ILE A 6 -38.02 6.88 5.89
N LEU A 7 -38.16 6.90 7.21
CA LEU A 7 -37.03 6.84 8.15
C LEU A 7 -36.24 5.53 8.03
N ALA A 8 -36.94 4.39 7.89
CA ALA A 8 -36.30 3.09 7.69
C ALA A 8 -35.56 3.02 6.34
N ALA A 9 -36.14 3.57 5.27
CA ALA A 9 -35.50 3.63 3.96
C ALA A 9 -34.26 4.53 3.96
N ALA A 10 -34.34 5.70 4.61
CA ALA A 10 -33.20 6.61 4.75
C ALA A 10 -32.06 5.98 5.58
N ALA A 11 -32.40 5.28 6.67
CA ALA A 11 -31.42 4.55 7.47
C ALA A 11 -30.77 3.40 6.68
N ALA A 12 -31.55 2.65 5.89
CA ALA A 12 -31.04 1.59 5.03
C ALA A 12 -30.10 2.14 3.94
N VAL A 13 -30.45 3.24 3.28
CA VAL A 13 -29.59 3.91 2.29
C VAL A 13 -28.33 4.46 2.94
N PHE A 14 -28.42 5.07 4.12
CA PHE A 14 -27.27 5.55 4.87
C PHE A 14 -26.33 4.40 5.28
N PHE A 15 -26.90 3.29 5.77
CA PHE A 15 -26.14 2.10 6.15
C PHE A 15 -25.50 1.45 4.92
N PHE A 16 -26.20 1.41 3.79
CA PHE A 16 -25.68 0.89 2.52
C PHE A 16 -24.52 1.77 2.01
N GLN A 17 -24.64 3.10 2.07
CA GLN A 17 -23.58 4.04 1.69
C GLN A 17 -22.34 3.94 2.59
N VAL A 18 -22.52 3.70 3.90
CA VAL A 18 -21.40 3.47 4.83
C VAL A 18 -20.71 2.14 4.55
N LYS A 19 -21.48 1.09 4.22
CA LYS A 19 -20.96 -0.25 3.91
C LYS A 19 -20.32 -0.35 2.52
N ASN A 20 -20.76 0.49 1.57
CA ASN A 20 -20.18 0.65 0.23
C ASN A 20 -18.98 1.61 0.18
N ARG A 21 -18.46 2.09 1.32
CA ARG A 21 -17.08 2.59 1.36
C ARG A 21 -16.13 1.41 1.27
N THR A 22 -16.11 0.75 0.13
CA THR A 22 -14.99 -0.10 -0.28
C THR A 22 -13.81 0.86 -0.49
N SER A 23 -13.13 1.19 0.60
CA SER A 23 -11.79 1.76 0.53
C SER A 23 -11.00 0.76 -0.31
N GLY A 24 -10.67 1.10 -1.56
CA GLY A 24 -9.98 0.21 -2.47
C GLY A 24 -8.76 -0.41 -1.77
N THR A 25 -8.56 -1.71 -1.95
CA THR A 25 -7.43 -2.42 -1.35
C THR A 25 -6.14 -1.75 -1.77
N VAL A 26 -5.33 -1.34 -0.79
CA VAL A 26 -4.02 -0.75 -1.04
C VAL A 26 -2.97 -1.86 -1.03
N TYR A 27 -2.10 -1.83 -2.02
CA TYR A 27 -1.02 -2.78 -2.20
C TYR A 27 0.33 -2.08 -2.05
N ALA A 28 1.29 -2.76 -1.43
CA ALA A 28 2.70 -2.45 -1.54
C ALA A 28 3.26 -3.18 -2.76
N ILE A 29 3.62 -2.41 -3.78
CA ILE A 29 4.35 -2.88 -4.96
C ILE A 29 5.83 -2.81 -4.61
N VAL A 30 6.51 -3.95 -4.63
CA VAL A 30 7.94 -4.06 -4.37
C VAL A 30 8.64 -4.30 -5.69
N GLU A 31 9.51 -3.36 -6.07
CA GLU A 31 10.26 -3.38 -7.30
C GLU A 31 11.75 -3.40 -7.00
N GLN A 32 12.50 -4.18 -7.77
CA GLN A 32 13.97 -4.13 -7.77
C GLN A 32 14.45 -4.08 -9.21
N ASP A 33 15.41 -3.21 -9.50
CA ASP A 33 15.92 -3.04 -10.87
C ASP A 33 14.82 -2.75 -11.90
N SER A 34 13.82 -1.94 -11.51
CA SER A 34 12.65 -1.58 -12.31
C SER A 34 11.76 -2.76 -12.72
N LYS A 35 11.83 -3.88 -11.99
CA LYS A 35 10.94 -5.04 -12.18
C LYS A 35 10.13 -5.28 -10.91
N GLU A 36 8.82 -5.38 -11.06
CA GLU A 36 7.91 -5.79 -9.98
C GLU A 36 8.28 -7.22 -9.53
N LEU A 37 8.74 -7.35 -8.29
CA LEU A 37 9.05 -8.64 -7.68
C LEU A 37 7.79 -9.26 -7.06
N MET A 38 7.01 -8.42 -6.36
CA MET A 38 5.81 -8.85 -5.68
C MET A 38 4.87 -7.70 -5.35
N ARG A 39 3.61 -8.08 -5.13
CA ARG A 39 2.51 -7.21 -4.75
C ARG A 39 1.89 -7.74 -3.46
N LEU A 40 1.95 -6.95 -2.40
CA LEU A 40 1.54 -7.36 -1.06
C LEU A 40 0.36 -6.52 -0.57
N PRO A 41 -0.79 -7.11 -0.22
CA PRO A 41 -1.92 -6.34 0.30
C PRO A 41 -1.59 -5.79 1.68
N LEU A 42 -1.86 -4.50 1.92
CA LEU A 42 -1.62 -3.86 3.23
C LEU A 42 -2.52 -4.43 4.34
N SER A 43 -3.56 -5.18 3.97
CA SER A 43 -4.45 -5.86 4.91
C SER A 43 -3.86 -7.13 5.52
N GLU A 44 -2.73 -7.62 5.03
CA GLU A 44 -2.08 -8.84 5.50
C GLU A 44 -0.71 -8.51 6.12
N PRO A 45 -0.63 -8.40 7.47
CA PRO A 45 0.64 -8.17 8.14
C PRO A 45 1.64 -9.30 7.89
N GLY A 46 2.90 -8.94 7.73
CA GLY A 46 3.95 -9.90 7.42
C GLY A 46 5.32 -9.25 7.26
N GLU A 47 6.35 -10.08 7.32
CA GLU A 47 7.73 -9.66 7.06
C GLU A 47 8.27 -10.40 5.83
N TYR A 48 8.96 -9.65 4.97
CA TYR A 48 9.42 -10.14 3.67
C TYR A 48 10.88 -9.74 3.50
N ARG A 49 11.76 -10.73 3.35
CA ARG A 49 13.18 -10.50 3.07
C ARG A 49 13.44 -10.62 1.57
N ILE A 50 14.07 -9.59 1.02
CA ILE A 50 14.56 -9.54 -0.35
C ILE A 50 16.09 -9.58 -0.27
N SER A 51 16.71 -10.52 -0.97
CA SER A 51 18.16 -10.68 -1.02
C SER A 51 18.62 -10.57 -2.47
N ASP A 52 19.70 -9.82 -2.71
CA ASP A 52 20.38 -9.71 -4.01
C ASP A 52 21.89 -9.83 -3.78
N GLY A 53 22.46 -11.00 -4.09
CA GLY A 53 23.83 -11.35 -3.72
C GLY A 53 24.02 -11.31 -2.20
N ASP A 54 24.98 -10.50 -1.75
CA ASP A 54 25.27 -10.28 -0.33
C ASP A 54 24.38 -9.19 0.30
N SER A 55 23.64 -8.43 -0.52
CA SER A 55 22.79 -7.32 -0.06
C SER A 55 21.37 -7.77 0.26
N TYR A 56 20.70 -7.07 1.18
CA TYR A 56 19.33 -7.38 1.56
C TYR A 56 18.50 -6.18 2.03
N ASN A 57 17.19 -6.39 1.96
CA ASN A 57 16.16 -5.52 2.52
C ASN A 57 15.10 -6.38 3.23
N VAL A 58 14.64 -5.95 4.40
CA VAL A 58 13.51 -6.56 5.11
C VAL A 58 12.38 -5.56 5.13
N ILE A 59 11.27 -5.92 4.49
CA ILE A 59 10.03 -5.16 4.45
C ILE A 59 9.11 -5.70 5.53
N GLU A 60 8.44 -4.82 6.25
CA GLU A 60 7.42 -5.20 7.23
C GLU A 60 6.11 -4.49 6.87
N ILE A 61 5.06 -5.29 6.72
CA ILE A 61 3.67 -4.85 6.62
C ILE A 61 3.03 -5.04 8.00
N THR A 62 2.42 -3.97 8.48
CA THR A 62 1.69 -3.92 9.74
C THR A 62 0.26 -3.45 9.47
N GLU A 63 -0.63 -3.54 10.46
CA GLU A 63 -1.94 -2.87 10.39
C GLU A 63 -1.81 -1.35 10.12
N GLY A 64 -0.64 -0.79 10.45
CA GLY A 64 -0.28 0.58 10.19
C GLY A 64 0.34 0.84 8.83
N GLY A 65 0.37 -0.07 7.87
CA GLY A 65 1.01 0.13 6.56
C GLY A 65 2.38 -0.52 6.46
N VAL A 66 3.22 -0.03 5.54
CA VAL A 66 4.50 -0.67 5.18
C VAL A 66 5.71 0.19 5.56
N ARG A 67 6.78 -0.47 6.01
CA ARG A 67 8.09 0.15 6.24
C ARG A 67 9.23 -0.75 5.81
N MET A 68 10.40 -0.15 5.61
CA MET A 68 11.66 -0.87 5.58
C MET A 68 12.07 -1.15 7.04
N LYS A 69 11.99 -2.40 7.48
CA LYS A 69 12.38 -2.81 8.84
C LYS A 69 13.89 -2.82 9.00
N GLU A 70 14.61 -3.35 8.01
CA GLU A 70 16.06 -3.51 8.03
C GLU A 70 16.61 -3.48 6.60
N ALA A 71 17.85 -3.02 6.45
CA ALA A 71 18.63 -3.12 5.22
C ALA A 71 20.11 -3.09 5.59
N ASP A 72 21.01 -3.63 4.76
CA ASP A 72 22.46 -3.48 4.92
C ASP A 72 23.05 -2.34 4.07
N CYS A 73 22.21 -1.47 3.51
CA CYS A 73 22.69 -0.31 2.75
C CYS A 73 23.41 0.69 3.68
N PRO A 74 24.49 1.36 3.23
CA PRO A 74 25.30 2.22 4.10
C PRO A 74 24.56 3.47 4.58
N ASP A 75 23.58 3.96 3.82
CA ASP A 75 22.90 5.23 4.09
C ASP A 75 21.71 5.11 5.06
N GLN A 76 21.14 3.91 5.21
CA GLN A 76 19.96 3.62 6.04
C GLN A 76 18.78 4.59 5.83
N ILE A 77 18.69 5.27 4.67
CA ILE A 77 17.66 6.28 4.40
C ILE A 77 16.29 5.61 4.27
N CYS A 78 16.24 4.45 3.62
CA CYS A 78 15.02 3.66 3.45
C CYS A 78 14.43 3.21 4.80
N VAL A 79 15.28 2.80 5.75
CA VAL A 79 14.88 2.43 7.12
C VAL A 79 14.42 3.67 7.88
N SER A 80 15.16 4.77 7.78
CA SER A 80 14.85 6.04 8.46
C SER A 80 13.56 6.71 7.97
N ARG A 81 13.12 6.40 6.75
CA ARG A 81 11.85 6.89 6.19
C ARG A 81 10.64 6.51 7.05
N GLY A 82 10.71 5.39 7.76
CA GLY A 82 9.64 4.91 8.62
C GLY A 82 8.42 4.43 7.86
N LEU A 83 7.27 4.52 8.51
CA LEU A 83 6.02 3.87 8.11
C LEU A 83 5.20 4.72 7.14
N ILE A 84 4.95 4.20 5.94
CA ILE A 84 4.07 4.81 4.92
C ILE A 84 2.73 4.06 4.86
N ARG A 85 1.64 4.78 4.55
CA ARG A 85 0.26 4.25 4.68
C ARG A 85 -0.67 4.57 3.51
N LYS A 86 -0.37 5.61 2.74
CA LYS A 86 -1.28 6.17 1.73
C LYS A 86 -0.80 5.83 0.33
N SER A 87 -1.74 5.60 -0.61
CA SER A 87 -1.43 5.49 -2.04
C SER A 87 -0.61 6.70 -2.51
N GLY A 88 0.31 6.46 -3.44
CA GLY A 88 1.25 7.45 -3.96
C GLY A 88 2.48 7.70 -3.07
N GLN A 89 2.53 7.16 -1.84
CA GLN A 89 3.75 7.18 -1.04
C GLN A 89 4.72 6.09 -1.46
N SER A 90 6.01 6.35 -1.28
CA SER A 90 7.07 5.38 -1.55
C SER A 90 8.22 5.40 -0.53
N ILE A 91 8.94 4.28 -0.50
CA ILE A 91 10.24 4.10 0.15
C ILE A 91 11.23 3.66 -0.93
N VAL A 92 12.39 4.30 -1.00
CA VAL A 92 13.42 4.01 -2.00
C VAL A 92 14.72 3.67 -1.29
N CYS A 93 15.30 2.52 -1.60
CA CYS A 93 16.66 2.14 -1.24
C CYS A 93 17.52 2.23 -2.51
N LEU A 94 18.12 3.40 -2.73
CA LEU A 94 18.88 3.67 -3.95
C LEU A 94 20.08 2.72 -4.15
N PRO A 95 20.90 2.41 -3.11
CA PRO A 95 22.03 1.48 -3.27
C PRO A 95 21.63 0.08 -3.75
N HIS A 96 20.48 -0.43 -3.28
CA HIS A 96 19.98 -1.76 -3.67
C HIS A 96 18.96 -1.71 -4.83
N ARG A 97 18.72 -0.50 -5.38
CA ARG A 97 17.77 -0.24 -6.48
C ARG A 97 16.38 -0.82 -6.19
N LEU A 98 15.98 -0.80 -4.92
CA LEU A 98 14.72 -1.35 -4.43
C LEU A 98 13.74 -0.24 -4.08
N VAL A 99 12.50 -0.35 -4.56
CA VAL A 99 11.42 0.62 -4.38
C VAL A 99 10.21 -0.09 -3.81
N ILE A 100 9.58 0.52 -2.80
CA ILE A 100 8.27 0.13 -2.28
C ILE A 100 7.32 1.27 -2.61
N ARG A 101 6.27 1.01 -3.39
CA ARG A 101 5.23 1.98 -3.73
C ARG A 101 3.88 1.51 -3.21
N LEU A 102 3.09 2.42 -2.66
CA LEU A 102 1.70 2.14 -2.32
C LEU A 102 0.77 2.52 -3.47
N GLU A 103 -0.03 1.57 -3.93
CA GLU A 103 -1.03 1.75 -4.99
C GLU A 103 -2.40 1.25 -4.53
N GLN A 104 -3.46 1.99 -4.86
CA GLN A 104 -4.82 1.53 -4.64
C GLN A 104 -5.35 0.82 -5.89
N LEU A 105 -6.05 -0.31 -5.71
CA LEU A 105 -6.73 -0.97 -6.82
C LEU A 105 -7.74 0.00 -7.46
N GLY A 106 -7.49 0.40 -8.70
CA GLY A 106 -8.26 1.42 -9.43
C GLY A 106 -7.45 2.66 -9.85
N ASP A 107 -6.28 2.90 -9.25
CA ASP A 107 -5.41 4.04 -9.62
C ASP A 107 -4.74 3.85 -11.01
N GLN A 108 -4.62 2.60 -11.49
CA GLN A 108 -3.97 2.29 -12.78
C GLN A 108 -4.77 2.77 -14.02
N GLU A 109 -6.05 3.16 -13.87
CA GLU A 109 -6.83 3.73 -14.98
C GLU A 109 -6.55 5.23 -15.22
N LEU A 110 -5.78 5.90 -14.36
CA LEU A 110 -5.56 7.36 -14.45
C LEU A 110 -4.23 7.77 -15.11
N ASP A 111 -3.27 6.84 -15.30
CA ASP A 111 -1.98 7.13 -15.96
C ASP A 111 -2.00 6.90 -17.49
N ALA A 112 -3.20 6.74 -18.08
CA ALA A 112 -3.41 6.62 -19.53
C ALA A 112 -3.75 7.97 -20.21
N VAL A 113 -3.04 9.05 -19.91
CA VAL A 113 -2.99 10.31 -20.68
C VAL A 113 -1.63 10.99 -20.37
N ALA A 114 -0.77 11.40 -21.31
CA ALA A 114 -0.97 11.81 -22.68
C ALA A 114 0.31 11.61 -23.53
N GLU A 115 0.14 11.11 -24.75
CA GLU A 115 0.76 11.68 -25.96
C GLU A 115 -0.30 11.69 -27.08
#